data_AF-A0A9E0TAF9-F1
#
_entry.id   AF-A0A9E0TAF9-F1
#
_cell.length_a   1.000
_cell.length_b   1.000
_cell.length_c   1.000
_cell.angle_alpha   90.00
_cell.angle_beta   90.00
_cell.angle_gamma   90.00
#
_symmetry.space_group_name_H-M   'P 1'
#
loop_
_entity.id
_entity.type
_entity.pdbx_description
1 polymer ?
#
loop_
_entity_poly.entity_id
_entity_poly.type
_entity_poly.pdbx_seq_one_letter_code
_entity_poly.pdbx_strand_id
1 'polypeptide(L)' 'MTAFTLTSPDIPAGGSIAQVFEFDSFGCSGKNQSPVLRWSGAPVGTKSFAVHVY' A
#
# COMPACT_ATOMS: atom_id res chain seq x y z
N MET A 1 20.59 -13.42 -4.03
CA MET A 1 19.26 -13.34 -3.38
C MET A 1 18.59 -12.07 -3.90
N THR A 2 17.39 -12.17 -4.48
CA THR A 2 16.62 -10.98 -4.90
C THR A 2 15.99 -10.34 -3.67
N ALA A 3 16.16 -9.03 -3.50
CA ALA A 3 15.48 -8.31 -2.42
C ALA A 3 13.98 -8.25 -2.70
N PHE A 4 13.17 -8.50 -1.67
CA PHE A 4 11.74 -8.23 -1.75
C PHE A 4 11.51 -6.72 -1.74
N THR A 5 10.72 -6.21 -2.68
CA THR A 5 10.49 -4.78 -2.87
C THR A 5 9.01 -4.50 -2.93
N LEU A 6 8.59 -3.37 -2.35
CA LEU A 6 7.24 -2.84 -2.40
C LEU A 6 7.30 -1.41 -2.93
N THR A 7 6.46 -1.10 -3.90
CA THR A 7 6.32 0.23 -4.48
C THR A 7 4.85 0.55 -4.69
N SER A 8 4.53 1.83 -4.71
CA SER A 8 3.20 2.32 -5.04
C SER A 8 3.35 3.54 -5.95
N PRO A 9 2.60 3.62 -7.07
CA PRO A 9 2.50 4.87 -7.82
C PRO A 9 1.70 5.94 -7.05
N ASP A 10 0.91 5.51 -6.06
CA ASP A 10 -0.05 6.33 -5.35
C ASP A 10 0.49 6.89 -4.03
N ILE A 11 1.41 6.16 -3.38
CA ILE A 11 1.99 6.54 -2.09
C ILE A 11 3.52 6.54 -2.20
N PRO A 12 4.16 7.72 -2.26
CA PRO A 12 5.61 7.81 -2.21
C PRO A 12 6.13 7.45 -0.82
N ALA A 13 7.24 6.72 -0.77
CA ALA A 13 7.86 6.33 0.49
C ALA A 13 8.28 7.56 1.31
N GLY A 14 7.82 7.64 2.57
CA GLY A 14 8.08 8.76 3.46
C GLY A 14 7.31 10.05 3.13
N GLY A 15 6.42 10.02 2.14
CA GLY A 15 5.57 11.17 1.79
C GLY A 15 4.22 11.14 2.48
N SER A 16 3.40 12.14 2.17
CA SER A 16 2.01 12.23 2.63
C SER A 16 1.08 11.34 1.80
N ILE A 17 0.06 10.80 2.46
CA ILE A 17 -1.01 10.03 1.82
C ILE A 17 -2.04 11.03 1.26
N ALA A 18 -2.47 10.84 0.01
CA ALA A 18 -3.49 11.67 -0.60
C ALA A 18 -4.87 11.43 0.03
N GLN A 19 -5.68 12.50 0.14
CA GLN A 19 -7.03 12.47 0.73
C GLN A 19 -7.97 11.40 0.12
N VAL A 20 -7.75 10.98 -1.12
CA VAL A 20 -8.54 9.90 -1.74
C VAL A 20 -8.45 8.57 -0.98
N PHE A 21 -7.32 8.32 -0.30
CA PHE A 21 -7.11 7.12 0.53
C PHE A 21 -7.50 7.33 1.99
N GLU A 22 -7.84 8.56 2.39
CA GLU A 22 -8.36 8.87 3.72
C GLU A 22 -9.77 8.27 3.86
N PHE A 23 -10.14 7.94 5.10
CA PHE A 23 -11.47 7.46 5.44
C PHE A 23 -12.55 8.50 5.08
N ASP A 24 -13.78 8.04 4.85
CA ASP A 24 -14.90 8.86 4.36
C ASP A 24 -15.98 9.11 5.43
N SER A 25 -15.68 8.84 6.71
CA SER A 25 -16.58 9.08 7.85
C SER A 25 -15.79 9.52 9.10
N PHE A 26 -16.46 9.66 10.26
CA PHE A 26 -15.91 10.20 11.51
C PHE A 26 -15.29 11.61 11.41
N GLY A 27 -15.80 12.44 10.48
CA GLY A 27 -15.29 13.81 10.28
C GLY A 27 -14.16 13.91 9.24
N CYS A 28 -13.69 12.78 8.71
CA CYS A 28 -12.86 12.73 7.52
C CYS A 28 -13.71 12.89 6.26
N SER A 29 -13.10 13.36 5.17
CA SER A 29 -13.78 13.62 3.89
C SER A 29 -13.04 12.98 2.71
N GLY A 30 -12.35 11.87 2.98
CA GLY A 30 -11.70 11.09 1.94
C GLY A 30 -12.67 10.25 1.11
N LYS A 31 -12.12 9.32 0.33
CA LYS A 31 -12.93 8.36 -0.46
C LYS A 31 -12.80 6.91 0.03
N ASN A 32 -12.01 6.70 1.08
CA ASN A 32 -11.72 5.39 1.66
C ASN A 32 -11.30 4.34 0.61
N GLN A 33 -10.60 4.80 -0.42
CA GLN A 33 -10.14 3.96 -1.52
C GLN A 33 -8.78 3.34 -1.16
N SER A 34 -8.52 2.11 -1.59
CA SER A 34 -7.20 1.51 -1.40
C SER A 34 -6.21 1.98 -2.48
N PRO A 35 -4.94 2.23 -2.11
CA PRO A 35 -3.89 2.55 -3.08
C PRO A 35 -3.45 1.29 -3.84
N VAL A 36 -2.86 1.48 -5.01
CA VAL A 36 -2.18 0.43 -5.76
C VAL A 36 -0.86 0.09 -5.06
N LEU A 37 -0.68 -1.18 -4.73
CA LEU A 37 0.57 -1.73 -4.21
C LEU A 37 1.15 -2.71 -5.23
N ARG A 38 2.44 -2.59 -5.51
CA ARG A 38 3.19 -3.48 -6.40
C ARG A 38 4.39 -4.04 -5.66
N TRP A 39 4.49 -5.35 -5.59
CA TRP A 39 5.65 -6.02 -4.99
C TRP A 39 6.32 -6.98 -5.95
N SER A 40 7.63 -7.17 -5.77
CA SER A 40 8.44 -8.10 -6.58
C SER A 40 9.58 -8.69 -5.76
N GLY A 41 10.21 -9.75 -6.27
CA GLY A 41 11.34 -10.39 -5.59
C GLY A 41 10.95 -11.26 -4.40
N ALA A 42 9.73 -11.82 -4.39
CA ALA A 42 9.31 -12.77 -3.36
C ALA A 42 10.25 -14.01 -3.36
N PRO A 43 10.64 -14.53 -2.18
CA PRO A 43 11.48 -15.71 -2.09
C PRO A 43 10.87 -16.94 -2.78
N VAL A 44 11.74 -17.85 -3.24
CA VAL A 44 11.28 -19.15 -3.75
C VAL A 44 10.52 -19.89 -2.66
N GLY A 45 9.33 -20.40 -3.00
CA GLY A 45 8.47 -21.10 -2.06
C GLY A 45 7.42 -20.22 -1.37
N THR A 46 7.35 -18.91 -1.65
CA THR A 46 6.22 -18.07 -1.20
C THR A 46 4.89 -18.63 -1.72
N LYS A 47 3.97 -18.93 -0.80
CA LYS A 47 2.64 -19.50 -1.13
C LYS A 47 1.51 -18.47 -1.13
N SER A 48 1.67 -17.40 -0.37
CA SER A 48 0.66 -16.35 -0.21
C SER A 48 1.30 -15.06 0.30
N PHE A 49 0.54 -13.97 0.23
CA PHE A 49 0.89 -12.67 0.77
C PHE A 49 -0.22 -12.20 1.72
N ALA A 50 0.14 -11.39 2.70
CA ALA A 50 -0.79 -10.66 3.55
C ALA A 50 -0.49 -9.16 3.41
N VAL A 51 -1.53 -8.34 3.44
CA VAL A 51 -1.43 -6.88 3.38
C VAL A 51 -2.09 -6.31 4.63
N HIS A 52 -1.37 -5.43 5.33
CA HIS A 52 -1.83 -4.75 6.54
C HIS A 52 -1.43 -3.28 6.44
N VAL A 53 -2.35 -2.39 6.83
CA VAL A 53 -2.19 -0.93 6.87
C VAL A 53 -2.47 -0.47 8.30
N TYR A 54 -1.62 0.43 8.83
CA TYR A 54 -1.72 1.04 10.17
C TYR A 54 -1.61 2.56 10.07
#